data_AF-A0A8S3H397-F1
#
_entry.id   AF-A0A8S3H397-F1
#
_cell.length_a   1.000
_cell.length_b   1.000
_cell.length_c   1.000
_cell.angle_alpha   90.00
_cell.angle_beta   90.00
_cell.angle_gamma   90.00
#
_symmetry.space_group_name_H-M   'P 1'
#
loop_
_entity.id
_entity.type
_entity.pdbx_description
1 polymer ?
#
loop_
_entity_poly.entity_id
_entity_poly.type
_entity_poly.pdbx_seq_one_letter_code
_entity_poly.pdbx_strand_id
1 'polypeptide(L)'
;DQHGQLNFISYVEPTCTNYPALLVHQITIPPYSQVLVDITCSVNDANDFIFEPYEHHIPKSIFIPHTLLNINKHHAKVLLINAHDRQQILSRNTRIGTISRETTYSIFTTTEFSTTQNSFL
;
A
#
# COMPACT_ATOMS: atom_id res chain seq x y z
N ASP A 1 -44.41 -13.81 -16.86
CA ASP A 1 -43.55 -14.17 -15.71
C ASP A 1 -42.19 -14.63 -16.19
N GLN A 2 -41.24 -13.70 -16.36
CA GLN A 2 -39.85 -14.02 -16.68
C GLN A 2 -39.00 -13.81 -15.43
N HIS A 3 -38.70 -14.91 -14.74
CA HIS A 3 -37.76 -14.91 -13.61
C HIS A 3 -36.34 -14.80 -14.15
N GLY A 4 -35.81 -13.57 -14.20
CA GLY A 4 -34.38 -13.33 -14.40
C GLY A 4 -33.62 -13.88 -13.21
N GLN A 5 -32.86 -14.96 -13.42
CA GLN A 5 -32.02 -15.55 -12.39
C GLN A 5 -30.85 -14.61 -12.10
N LEU A 6 -30.83 -14.00 -10.92
CA LEU A 6 -29.76 -13.12 -10.48
C LEU A 6 -28.55 -13.96 -10.09
N ASN A 7 -27.48 -13.87 -10.87
CA ASN A 7 -26.19 -14.46 -10.52
C ASN A 7 -25.47 -13.53 -9.53
N PHE A 8 -25.29 -13.99 -8.30
CA PHE A 8 -24.50 -13.28 -7.30
C PHE A 8 -23.04 -13.72 -7.40
N ILE A 9 -22.15 -12.77 -7.63
CA ILE A 9 -20.70 -12.98 -7.55
C ILE A 9 -20.25 -12.44 -6.19
N SER A 10 -19.71 -13.30 -5.33
CA SER A 10 -19.13 -12.87 -4.06
C SER A 10 -17.88 -12.04 -4.33
N TYR A 11 -17.91 -10.77 -3.91
CA TYR A 11 -16.71 -9.94 -3.88
C TYR A 11 -15.79 -10.48 -2.78
N VAL A 12 -14.59 -10.91 -3.17
CA VAL A 12 -13.52 -11.25 -2.23
C VAL A 12 -12.60 -10.04 -2.18
N GLU A 13 -12.57 -9.37 -1.03
CA GLU A 13 -11.67 -8.23 -0.83
C GLU A 13 -10.22 -8.70 -0.96
N PRO A 14 -9.39 -8.01 -1.77
CA PRO A 14 -7.96 -8.23 -1.81
C PRO A 14 -7.33 -8.28 -0.42
N THR A 15 -6.47 -9.26 -0.18
CA THR A 15 -5.56 -9.22 0.97
C THR A 15 -4.48 -8.17 0.69
N CYS A 16 -4.75 -6.91 1.04
CA CYS A 16 -3.74 -5.87 1.00
C CYS A 16 -2.65 -6.20 2.04
N THR A 17 -1.45 -6.51 1.58
CA THR A 17 -0.34 -6.79 2.49
C THR A 17 0.33 -5.47 2.84
N ASN A 18 0.12 -5.02 4.07
CA ASN A 18 0.62 -3.76 4.60
C ASN A 18 1.92 -3.99 5.38
N TYR A 19 3.00 -3.37 4.92
CA TYR A 19 4.32 -3.47 5.53
C TYR A 19 4.71 -2.15 6.21
N PRO A 20 5.09 -2.14 7.50
CA PRO A 20 5.51 -0.91 8.15
C PRO A 20 6.82 -0.39 7.55
N ALA A 21 6.86 0.90 7.21
CA ALA A 21 8.07 1.59 6.77
C ALA A 21 8.75 2.28 7.96
N LEU A 22 9.95 1.82 8.32
CA LEU A 22 10.67 2.27 9.51
C LEU A 22 11.94 3.04 9.14
N LEU A 23 12.25 4.13 9.84
CA LEU A 23 13.51 4.85 9.65
C LEU A 23 14.73 3.99 10.02
N VAL A 24 15.71 3.93 9.12
CA VAL A 24 16.97 3.19 9.37
C VAL A 24 17.83 3.89 10.42
N HIS A 25 17.83 5.22 10.42
CA HIS A 25 18.64 6.08 11.27
C HIS A 25 17.78 7.14 11.97
N GLN A 26 18.28 7.66 13.09
CA GLN A 26 17.74 8.92 13.62
C GLN A 26 18.02 10.03 12.63
N ILE A 27 17.06 10.92 12.45
CA ILE A 27 17.18 12.08 11.57
C ILE A 27 16.79 13.36 12.30
N THR A 28 17.35 14.44 11.79
CA THR A 28 16.99 15.80 12.15
C THR A 28 16.53 16.52 10.89
N ILE A 29 15.33 17.08 10.91
CA ILE A 29 14.76 17.82 9.78
C ILE A 29 14.65 19.30 10.20
N PRO A 30 15.47 20.20 9.63
CA PRO A 30 15.39 21.63 9.90
C PRO A 30 14.01 22.23 9.58
N PRO A 31 13.68 23.41 10.13
CA PRO A 31 12.49 24.16 9.73
C PRO A 31 12.38 24.35 8.23
N TYR A 32 11.16 24.27 7.67
CA TYR A 32 10.85 24.55 6.26
C TYR A 32 11.79 23.86 5.25
N SER A 33 12.21 22.63 5.55
CA SER A 33 13.20 21.91 4.75
C SER A 33 12.69 20.54 4.33
N GLN A 34 13.38 19.95 3.35
CA GLN A 34 13.13 18.60 2.89
C GLN A 34 14.39 17.72 3.06
N VAL A 35 14.19 16.47 3.44
CA VAL A 35 15.27 15.49 3.62
C VAL A 35 14.85 14.16 3.00
N LEU A 36 15.73 13.58 2.20
CA LEU A 36 15.57 12.23 1.69
C LEU A 36 16.13 11.24 2.72
N VAL A 37 15.30 10.29 3.15
CA VAL A 37 15.64 9.36 4.24
C VAL A 37 15.58 7.92 3.78
N ASP A 38 16.42 7.09 4.38
CA ASP A 38 16.38 5.65 4.19
C ASP A 38 15.36 5.01 5.13
N ILE A 39 14.51 4.17 4.55
CA ILE A 39 13.59 3.31 5.29
C ILE A 39 13.93 1.84 5.10
N THR A 40 13.44 1.02 6.02
CA THR A 40 13.42 -0.43 5.91
C THR A 40 12.00 -0.99 5.99
N CYS A 41 11.77 -2.10 5.28
CA CYS A 41 10.55 -2.89 5.32
C CYS A 41 10.85 -4.38 5.15
N SER A 42 9.90 -5.27 5.46
CA SER A 42 10.09 -6.72 5.35
C SER A 42 10.06 -7.25 3.90
N VAL A 43 9.63 -6.45 2.93
CA VAL A 43 9.66 -6.81 1.50
C VAL A 43 11.09 -6.73 0.98
N ASN A 44 11.47 -7.62 0.07
CA ASN A 44 12.78 -7.60 -0.59
C ASN A 44 12.66 -7.47 -2.11
N ASP A 45 13.59 -6.74 -2.73
CA ASP A 45 13.82 -6.66 -4.18
C ASP A 45 12.53 -6.59 -5.03
N ALA A 46 11.73 -5.55 -4.79
CA ALA A 46 10.42 -5.40 -5.41
C ALA A 46 10.15 -3.96 -5.86
N ASN A 47 9.41 -3.80 -6.94
CA ASN A 47 9.10 -2.50 -7.56
C ASN A 47 7.60 -2.18 -7.49
N ASP A 48 7.27 -0.93 -7.76
CA ASP A 48 5.89 -0.43 -7.88
C ASP A 48 5.06 -0.58 -6.60
N PHE A 49 5.70 -0.43 -5.45
CA PHE A 49 5.02 -0.39 -4.16
C PHE A 49 4.52 1.01 -3.85
N ILE A 50 3.31 1.11 -3.31
CA ILE A 50 2.74 2.37 -2.86
C ILE A 50 3.23 2.64 -1.45
N PHE A 51 3.72 3.86 -1.21
CA PHE A 51 3.98 4.36 0.13
C PHE A 51 2.86 5.28 0.60
N GLU A 52 2.32 4.99 1.77
CA GLU A 52 1.31 5.78 2.47
C GLU A 52 1.88 6.35 3.78
N PRO A 53 1.82 7.68 3.99
CA PRO A 53 2.27 8.31 5.21
C PRO A 53 1.53 7.78 6.43
N TYR A 54 2.23 7.61 7.55
CA TYR A 54 1.60 7.16 8.78
C TYR A 54 0.79 8.31 9.38
N GLU A 55 -0.53 8.13 9.50
CA GLU A 55 -1.48 9.19 9.88
C GLU A 55 -1.16 9.88 11.20
N HIS A 56 -0.45 9.25 12.13
CA HIS A 56 -0.03 9.90 13.39
C HIS A 56 1.09 10.94 13.22
N HIS A 57 1.78 10.97 12.08
CA HIS A 57 2.79 11.99 11.75
C HIS A 57 2.24 13.13 10.89
N ILE A 58 1.14 12.89 10.16
CA ILE A 58 0.44 13.89 9.33
C ILE A 58 -0.02 15.13 10.15
N PRO A 59 -0.55 15.01 11.39
CA PRO A 59 -0.94 16.18 12.17
C PRO A 59 0.24 16.91 12.85
N LYS A 60 1.49 16.50 12.62
CA LYS A 60 2.70 17.13 13.19
C LYS A 60 3.54 17.93 12.17
N SER A 61 2.94 18.28 11.03
CA SER A 61 3.55 19.05 9.93
C SER A 61 4.82 18.44 9.33
N ILE A 62 5.00 17.13 9.48
CA ILE A 62 5.91 16.37 8.63
C ILE A 62 5.06 15.81 7.49
N PHE A 63 5.19 16.43 6.32
CA PHE A 63 4.52 15.96 5.13
C PHE A 63 5.38 14.88 4.46
N ILE A 64 4.72 13.82 4.03
CA ILE A 64 5.31 12.73 3.29
C ILE A 64 4.42 12.51 2.07
N PRO A 65 4.92 12.61 0.84
CA PRO A 65 4.10 12.39 -0.34
C PRO A 65 3.77 10.90 -0.49
N HIS A 66 2.59 10.62 -1.03
CA HIS A 66 2.33 9.32 -1.66
C HIS A 66 3.30 9.15 -2.83
N THR A 67 4.03 8.03 -2.85
CA THR A 67 5.01 7.77 -3.91
C THR A 67 5.05 6.28 -4.24
N LEU A 68 5.38 5.98 -5.49
CA LEU A 68 5.81 4.65 -5.87
C LEU A 68 7.26 4.46 -5.40
N LEU A 69 7.54 3.30 -4.82
CA LEU A 69 8.83 2.91 -4.29
C LEU A 69 9.35 1.67 -4.99
N ASN A 70 10.66 1.71 -5.26
CA ASN A 70 11.44 0.52 -5.55
C ASN A 70 12.22 0.15 -4.29
N ILE A 71 12.11 -1.11 -3.90
CA ILE A 71 12.75 -1.69 -2.73
C ILE A 71 13.93 -2.53 -3.20
N ASN A 72 15.10 -2.27 -2.65
CA ASN A 72 16.33 -3.02 -2.91
C ASN A 72 16.91 -3.46 -1.56
N LYS A 73 17.14 -4.76 -1.38
CA LYS A 73 17.68 -5.32 -0.11
C LYS A 73 16.94 -4.81 1.12
N HIS A 74 15.62 -4.86 1.12
CA HIS A 74 14.76 -4.35 2.22
C HIS A 74 14.78 -2.84 2.46
N HIS A 75 15.41 -2.06 1.57
CA HIS A 75 15.54 -0.61 1.72
C HIS A 75 14.87 0.16 0.59
N ALA A 76 14.34 1.33 0.93
CA ALA A 76 13.84 2.32 -0.01
C ALA A 76 14.14 3.73 0.52
N LYS A 77 13.94 4.75 -0.31
CA LYS A 77 14.11 6.15 0.06
C LYS A 77 12.78 6.89 0.01
N VAL A 78 12.52 7.72 1.00
CA VAL A 78 11.30 8.53 1.10
C VAL A 78 11.68 9.99 1.37
N LEU A 79 10.94 10.92 0.77
CA LEU A 79 11.12 12.35 1.02
C LEU A 79 10.27 12.77 2.22
N LEU A 80 10.89 13.38 3.22
CA LEU A 80 10.21 14.02 4.34
C LEU A 80 10.32 15.54 4.21
N ILE A 81 9.22 16.26 4.43
CA ILE A 81 9.19 17.72 4.43
C ILE A 81 8.74 18.20 5.79
N ASN A 82 9.54 19.03 6.45
CA ASN A 82 9.13 19.71 7.67
C ASN A 82 8.51 21.06 7.30
N ALA A 83 7.20 21.18 7.50
CA ALA A 83 6.44 22.41 7.27
C ALA A 83 6.33 23.30 8.53
N HIS A 84 7.01 22.95 9.61
CA HIS A 84 7.09 23.80 10.81
C HIS A 84 8.29 24.76 10.78
N ASP A 85 8.17 25.82 11.59
CA ASP A 85 9.21 26.79 11.95
C ASP A 85 10.26 26.25 12.94
N ARG A 86 10.03 25.05 13.48
CA ARG A 86 10.93 24.36 14.42
C ARG A 86 11.49 23.08 13.83
N GLN A 87 12.70 22.74 14.26
CA GLN A 87 13.35 21.48 13.92
C GLN A 87 12.51 20.29 14.42
N GLN A 88 12.45 19.23 13.60
CA GLN A 88 11.88 17.94 13.98
C GLN A 88 12.99 16.90 14.13
N ILE A 89 12.87 16.04 15.14
CA ILE A 89 13.78 14.90 15.34
C ILE A 89 12.92 13.65 15.34
N LEU A 90 13.25 12.72 14.46
CA LEU A 90 12.63 11.39 14.42
C LEU A 90 13.68 10.35 14.78
N SER A 91 13.33 9.51 15.75
CA SER A 91 14.21 8.44 16.22
C SER A 91 14.38 7.34 15.18
N ARG A 92 15.46 6.57 15.32
CA ARG A 92 15.60 5.30 14.60
C ARG A 92 14.39 4.39 14.87
N ASN A 93 13.99 3.62 13.87
CA ASN A 93 12.83 2.72 13.90
C ASN A 93 11.47 3.42 14.07
N THR A 94 11.40 4.76 14.01
CA THR A 94 10.11 5.44 13.91
C THR A 94 9.41 4.98 12.63
N ARG A 95 8.15 4.53 12.78
CA ARG A 95 7.28 4.20 11.65
C ARG A 95 6.82 5.48 10.98
N ILE A 96 7.25 5.71 9.75
CA ILE A 96 6.86 6.91 8.99
C ILE A 96 5.75 6.64 7.98
N GLY A 97 5.45 5.38 7.71
CA GLY A 97 4.40 5.01 6.76
C GLY A 97 4.07 3.54 6.73
N THR A 98 3.29 3.20 5.72
CA THR A 98 2.94 1.85 5.29
C THR A 98 3.36 1.71 3.83
N ILE A 99 3.91 0.56 3.51
CA ILE A 99 4.20 0.14 2.15
C ILE A 99 3.19 -0.95 1.78
N SER A 100 2.50 -0.78 0.67
CA SER A 100 1.49 -1.70 0.18
C SER A 100 1.64 -1.90 -1.33
N ARG A 101 0.99 -2.93 -1.86
CA ARG A 101 0.88 -3.15 -3.31
C ARG A 101 -0.58 -3.40 -3.61
N GLU A 102 -1.14 -2.66 -4.56
CA GLU A 102 -2.43 -3.02 -5.12
C GLU A 102 -2.24 -4.28 -5.98
N THR A 103 -2.86 -5.39 -5.55
CA THR A 103 -3.00 -6.56 -6.41
C THR A 103 -4.25 -6.39 -7.26
N THR A 104 -4.08 -6.41 -8.58
CA THR A 104 -5.22 -6.53 -9.50
C THR A 104 -5.70 -7.97 -9.54
N TYR A 105 -6.99 -8.21 -9.27
CA TYR A 105 -7.61 -9.52 -9.40
C TYR A 105 -8.57 -9.54 -10.58
N SER A 106 -8.57 -10.64 -11.33
CA SER A 106 -9.53 -10.88 -12.41
C SER A 106 -10.62 -11.85 -11.94
N ILE A 107 -11.87 -11.54 -12.27
CA ILE A 107 -13.01 -12.42 -12.03
C ILE A 107 -13.12 -13.39 -13.20
N PHE A 108 -13.09 -14.70 -12.93
CA PHE A 108 -13.37 -15.74 -13.92
C PHE A 108 -14.72 -16.38 -13.60
N THR A 109 -15.59 -16.49 -14.59
CA THR A 109 -16.88 -17.19 -14.46
C THR A 109 -16.82 -18.51 -15.24
N THR A 110 -17.12 -19.61 -14.55
CA THR A 110 -17.38 -20.90 -15.20
C THR A 110 -18.87 -20.97 -15.54
N THR A 111 -19.20 -21.00 -16.83
CA THR A 111 -20.57 -21.23 -17.28
C THR A 111 -20.80 -22.74 -17.30
N GLU A 112 -21.56 -23.27 -16.34
CA GLU A 112 -22.03 -24.65 -16.41
C GLU A 112 -23.13 -24.72 -17.48
N PHE A 113 -22.79 -25.25 -18.64
CA PHE A 113 -23.79 -25.64 -19.63
C PHE A 113 -24.50 -26.88 -19.10
N SER A 114 -25.71 -26.69 -18.57
CA SER A 114 -26.64 -27.78 -18.31
C SER A 114 -27.09 -28.37 -19.64
N THR A 115 -26.43 -29.44 -20.09
CA THR A 115 -26.94 -30.28 -21.17
C THR A 115 -28.21 -30.99 -20.70
N THR A 116 -29.36 -30.48 -21.14
CA THR A 116 -30.65 -31.19 -21.01
C THR A 116 -30.58 -32.46 -21.88
N GLN A 117 -30.40 -33.62 -21.26
CA GLN A 117 -30.63 -34.90 -21.94
C GLN A 117 -32.13 -35.06 -22.20
N ASN A 118 -32.57 -34.76 -23.42
CA ASN A 118 -33.88 -35.20 -23.90
C ASN A 118 -33.79 -36.70 -24.22
N SER A 119 -34.23 -37.54 -23.29
CA SER A 119 -34.53 -38.94 -23.56
C SER A 119 -35.90 -39.04 -24.26
N PHE A 120 -35.88 -39.30 -25.57
CA PHE A 120 -37.06 -39.74 -26.32
C PHE A 120 -37.22 -41.26 -26.16
N LEU A 121 -38.37 -41.67 -25.61
CA LEU A 121 -39.04 -42.95 -25.88
C LEU A 121 -40.55 -42.70 -25.93
#